data_AF-A0A9W8M1U8-F1
#
_entry.id   AF-A0A9W8M1U8-F1
#
_cell.length_a   1.000
_cell.length_b   1.000
_cell.length_c   1.000
_cell.angle_alpha   90.00
_cell.angle_beta   90.00
_cell.angle_gamma   90.00
#
_symmetry.space_group_name_H-M   'P 1'
#
loop_
_entity.id
_entity.type
_entity.pdbx_description
1 polymer ?
#
loop_
_entity_poly.entity_id
_entity_poly.type
_entity_poly.pdbx_seq_one_letter_code
_entity_poly.pdbx_strand_id
1 'polypeptide(L)'
;MEGPSAQAAGVHVDRVTQLQDSIDQQCKLLFSSLHYLHKKAGMVQIGSEIAVTNQNIGADQTDEFTVRSQEIANDICCQAKKIDTLIESLPGVSISEVEQEREFAALNEENESASRELAEATKMAHALLRDISATLRTIADNAGKKGNSGQLKSPSF
;
A
#
# COMPACT_ATOMS: atom_id res chain seq x y z
N MET A 1 -18.94 -6.18 7.56
CA MET A 1 -18.38 -4.82 7.63
C MET A 1 -16.90 -4.99 7.88
N GLU A 2 -16.09 -4.86 6.83
CA GLU A 2 -14.63 -4.99 6.91
C GLU A 2 -14.04 -3.74 7.58
N GLY A 3 -13.13 -3.94 8.54
CA GLY A 3 -12.52 -2.87 9.34
C GLY A 3 -11.48 -2.07 8.54
N PRO A 4 -11.55 -0.72 8.48
CA PRO A 4 -10.61 0.08 7.70
C PRO A 4 -9.31 0.50 8.42
N SER A 5 -9.12 0.18 9.71
CA SER A 5 -8.13 0.91 10.51
C SER A 5 -6.65 0.49 10.32
N ALA A 6 -6.37 -0.75 9.93
CA ALA A 6 -4.96 -1.21 9.78
C ALA A 6 -4.33 -0.79 8.44
N GLN A 7 -5.15 -0.54 7.42
CA GLN A 7 -4.68 -0.11 6.10
C GLN A 7 -4.18 1.34 6.13
N ALA A 8 -4.79 2.22 6.93
CA ALA A 8 -4.46 3.64 6.94
C ALA A 8 -3.02 3.93 7.40
N ALA A 9 -2.52 3.28 8.46
CA ALA A 9 -1.17 3.50 8.97
C ALA A 9 -0.07 2.91 8.05
N GLY A 10 -0.32 1.74 7.46
CA GLY A 10 0.59 1.15 6.46
C GLY A 10 0.65 1.95 5.17
N VAL A 11 -0.48 2.52 4.74
CA VAL A 11 -0.55 3.44 3.60
C VAL A 11 0.16 4.77 3.91
N HIS A 12 0.15 5.24 5.17
CA HIS A 12 0.78 6.50 5.58
C HIS A 12 2.30 6.49 5.40
N VAL A 13 2.97 5.48 5.96
CA VAL A 13 4.42 5.27 5.80
C VAL A 13 4.79 5.05 4.33
N ASP A 14 3.97 4.30 3.60
CA ASP A 14 4.17 4.03 2.18
C ASP A 14 4.12 5.33 1.34
N ARG A 15 3.20 6.27 1.63
CA ARG A 15 3.12 7.56 0.91
C ARG A 15 4.31 8.47 1.17
N VAL A 16 4.78 8.54 2.42
CA VAL A 16 5.98 9.33 2.76
C VAL A 16 7.21 8.75 2.08
N THR A 17 7.37 7.42 2.07
CA THR A 17 8.47 6.76 1.35
C THR A 17 8.38 7.00 -0.16
N GLN A 18 7.18 6.89 -0.75
CA GLN A 18 6.97 7.19 -2.18
C GLN A 18 7.31 8.64 -2.55
N LEU A 19 7.04 9.59 -1.64
CA LEU A 19 7.41 10.98 -1.82
C LEU A 19 8.93 11.15 -1.81
N GLN A 20 9.63 10.53 -0.84
CA GLN A 20 11.09 10.54 -0.78
C GLN A 20 11.72 9.97 -2.05
N ASP A 21 11.25 8.80 -2.51
CA ASP A 21 11.72 8.18 -3.75
C ASP A 21 11.48 9.08 -4.98
N SER A 22 10.34 9.78 -5.01
CA SER A 22 9.99 10.68 -6.10
C SER A 22 10.88 11.93 -6.13
N ILE A 23 11.26 12.46 -4.96
CA ILE A 23 12.21 13.57 -4.82
C ILE A 23 13.61 13.12 -5.25
N ASP A 24 14.07 11.94 -4.82
CA ASP A 24 15.36 11.38 -5.23
C ASP A 24 15.44 11.17 -6.74
N GLN A 25 14.35 10.70 -7.34
CA GLN A 25 14.22 10.57 -8.78
C GLN A 25 14.29 11.93 -9.49
N GLN A 26 13.63 12.97 -8.94
CA GLN A 26 13.72 14.33 -9.47
C GLN A 26 15.16 14.85 -9.47
N CYS A 27 15.90 14.64 -8.38
CA CYS A 27 17.31 15.03 -8.29
C CYS A 27 18.17 14.31 -9.33
N LYS A 28 17.94 13.01 -9.56
CA LYS A 28 18.64 12.23 -10.60
C LYS A 28 18.32 12.74 -12.01
N LEU A 29 17.06 13.09 -12.29
CA LEU A 29 16.64 13.69 -13.55
C LEU A 29 17.30 15.06 -13.77
N LEU A 30 17.38 15.90 -12.75
CA LEU A 30 18.06 17.21 -12.83
C LEU A 30 19.57 17.07 -13.08
N PHE A 31 20.23 16.14 -12.39
CA PHE A 31 21.66 15.92 -12.60
C PHE A 31 21.97 15.34 -13.99
N SER A 32 21.21 14.31 -14.40
CA SER A 32 21.39 13.67 -15.70
C SER A 32 21.04 14.59 -16.87
N SER A 33 20.01 15.45 -16.72
CA SER A 33 19.67 16.47 -17.71
C SER A 33 20.77 17.51 -17.87
N LEU A 34 21.30 18.04 -16.77
CA LEU A 34 22.43 18.97 -16.81
C LEU A 34 23.66 18.33 -17.45
N HIS A 35 23.95 17.06 -17.10
CA HIS A 35 25.04 16.31 -17.71
C HIS A 35 24.85 16.14 -19.22
N TYR A 36 23.64 15.78 -19.67
CA TYR A 36 23.30 15.66 -21.08
C TYR A 36 23.49 16.98 -21.82
N LEU A 37 22.87 18.06 -21.32
CA LEU A 37 22.96 19.40 -21.92
C LEU A 37 24.42 19.85 -22.05
N HIS A 38 25.22 19.67 -21.00
CA HIS A 38 26.63 20.06 -21.01
C HIS A 38 27.47 19.23 -21.98
N LYS A 39 27.22 17.92 -22.10
CA LYS A 39 28.01 17.03 -22.97
C LYS A 39 27.60 17.09 -24.44
N LYS A 40 26.31 17.30 -24.70
CA LYS A 40 25.70 17.13 -26.02
C LYS A 40 25.33 18.44 -26.71
N ALA A 41 25.45 19.58 -26.03
CA ALA A 41 25.32 20.88 -26.67
C ALA A 41 26.39 21.09 -27.75
N GLY A 42 25.95 21.47 -28.94
CA GLY A 42 26.81 22.00 -30.00
C GLY A 42 27.27 23.42 -29.68
N MET A 43 28.44 23.81 -30.22
CA MET A 43 28.89 25.20 -30.13
C MET A 43 28.16 26.04 -31.18
N VAL A 44 27.63 27.20 -30.78
CA VAL A 44 26.90 28.12 -31.67
C VAL A 44 27.81 29.28 -32.07
N GLN A 45 27.78 29.65 -33.34
CA GLN A 45 28.53 30.79 -33.86
C GLN A 45 27.83 32.11 -33.47
N ILE A 46 28.52 32.98 -32.73
CA ILE A 46 27.94 34.24 -32.22
C ILE A 46 27.94 35.37 -33.28
N GLY A 47 28.79 35.28 -34.31
CA GLY A 47 28.83 36.24 -35.42
C GLY A 47 29.41 35.65 -36.71
N SER A 48 28.91 36.11 -37.86
CA SER A 48 29.28 35.59 -39.19
C SER A 48 30.76 35.76 -39.56
N GLU A 49 31.48 36.68 -38.90
CA GLU A 49 32.92 36.91 -39.11
C GLU A 49 33.83 35.96 -38.32
N ILE A 50 33.34 35.32 -37.26
CA ILE A 50 34.17 34.46 -36.39
C ILE A 50 33.83 33.01 -36.68
N ALA A 51 34.62 32.37 -37.54
CA ALA A 51 34.49 30.94 -37.82
C ALA A 51 34.61 30.12 -36.51
N VAL A 52 33.78 29.10 -36.35
CA VAL A 52 33.81 28.20 -35.19
C VAL A 52 35.13 27.42 -35.18
N THR A 53 36.07 27.81 -34.32
CA THR A 53 37.43 27.24 -34.26
C THR A 53 37.47 25.85 -33.59
N ASN A 54 36.45 25.48 -32.83
CA ASN A 54 36.33 24.17 -32.17
C ASN A 54 34.91 23.64 -32.28
N GLN A 55 34.75 22.38 -32.66
CA GLN A 55 33.47 21.67 -32.65
C GLN A 55 33.44 20.67 -31.50
N ASN A 56 32.30 20.57 -30.81
CA ASN A 56 32.10 19.50 -29.86
C ASN A 56 31.85 18.21 -30.64
N ILE A 57 32.87 17.36 -30.73
CA ILE A 57 32.83 16.08 -31.47
C ILE A 57 31.75 15.14 -30.91
N GLY A 58 31.36 15.33 -29.64
CA GLY A 58 30.32 14.54 -28.99
C GLY A 58 28.91 15.15 -29.07
N ALA A 59 28.72 16.31 -29.72
CA ALA A 59 27.42 16.98 -29.80
C ALA A 59 26.42 16.18 -30.65
N ASP A 60 25.16 16.24 -30.24
CA ASP A 60 24.06 15.68 -31.03
C ASP A 60 23.67 16.66 -32.15
N GLN A 61 22.94 16.19 -33.15
CA GLN A 61 22.39 17.08 -34.18
C GLN A 61 21.42 18.08 -33.55
N THR A 62 21.31 19.30 -34.11
CA THR A 62 20.49 20.37 -33.50
C THR A 62 19.03 19.97 -33.31
N ASP A 63 18.46 19.21 -34.26
CA ASP A 63 17.08 18.72 -34.17
C ASP A 63 16.93 17.67 -33.06
N GLU A 64 17.79 16.64 -33.05
CA GLU A 64 17.83 15.60 -32.01
C GLU A 64 18.05 16.20 -30.61
N PHE A 65 18.96 17.17 -30.48
CA PHE A 65 19.23 17.86 -29.22
C PHE A 65 18.01 18.65 -28.73
N THR A 66 17.29 19.30 -29.65
CA THR A 66 16.07 20.06 -29.32
C THR A 66 14.95 19.14 -28.86
N VAL A 67 14.70 18.06 -29.61
CA VAL A 67 13.70 17.05 -29.26
C VAL A 67 14.02 16.44 -27.89
N ARG A 68 15.26 16.00 -27.67
CA ARG A 68 15.68 15.40 -26.41
C ARG A 68 15.66 16.36 -25.23
N SER A 69 16.00 17.63 -25.46
CA SER A 69 15.89 18.67 -24.42
C SER A 69 14.43 18.91 -24.04
N GLN A 70 13.51 18.85 -25.00
CA GLN A 70 12.08 18.99 -24.76
C GLN A 70 11.51 17.78 -23.98
N GLU A 71 11.95 16.56 -24.32
CA GLU A 71 11.59 15.34 -23.57
C GLU A 71 12.04 15.43 -22.11
N ILE A 72 13.30 15.80 -21.88
CA ILE A 72 13.87 16.01 -20.55
C ILE A 72 13.06 17.04 -19.75
N ALA A 73 12.72 18.17 -20.38
CA ALA A 73 11.92 19.21 -19.72
C ALA A 73 10.52 18.69 -19.35
N ASN A 74 9.90 17.91 -20.23
CA ASN A 74 8.59 17.30 -19.97
C ASN A 74 8.67 16.30 -18.82
N ASP A 75 9.69 15.44 -18.78
CA ASP A 75 9.89 14.46 -17.71
C ASP A 75 10.08 15.15 -16.35
N ILE A 76 10.88 16.20 -16.30
CA ILE A 76 11.09 17.03 -15.10
C ILE A 76 9.76 17.64 -14.62
N CYS A 77 8.94 18.18 -15.52
CA CYS A 77 7.65 18.76 -15.19
C CYS A 77 6.64 17.71 -14.73
N CYS A 78 6.59 16.55 -15.38
CA CYS A 78 5.69 15.47 -15.01
C CYS A 78 6.03 14.92 -13.62
N GLN A 79 7.32 14.74 -13.33
CA GLN A 79 7.78 14.28 -12.03
C GLN A 79 7.52 15.33 -10.93
N ALA A 80 7.67 16.62 -11.22
CA ALA A 80 7.28 17.69 -10.29
C ALA A 80 5.78 17.64 -9.95
N LYS A 81 4.90 17.49 -10.95
CA LYS A 81 3.45 17.34 -10.72
C LYS A 81 3.10 16.09 -9.91
N LYS A 82 3.83 14.99 -10.11
CA LYS A 82 3.68 13.79 -9.30
C LYS A 82 4.02 14.06 -7.84
N ILE A 83 5.10 14.80 -7.58
CA ILE A 83 5.47 15.23 -6.22
C ILE A 83 4.34 16.08 -5.61
N ASP A 84 3.80 17.05 -6.35
CA ASP A 84 2.68 17.89 -5.87
C ASP A 84 1.46 17.03 -5.49
N THR A 85 1.09 16.09 -6.36
CA THR A 85 -0.03 15.17 -6.10
C THR A 85 0.24 14.29 -4.88
N LEU A 86 1.48 13.84 -4.68
CA LEU A 86 1.86 13.05 -3.52
C LEU A 86 1.75 13.87 -2.24
N ILE A 87 2.18 15.14 -2.26
CA ILE A 87 2.05 16.07 -1.13
C ILE A 87 0.58 16.29 -0.77
N GLU A 88 -0.28 16.54 -1.76
CA GLU A 88 -1.73 16.69 -1.54
C GLU A 88 -2.37 15.42 -0.97
N SER A 89 -1.82 14.25 -1.30
CA SER A 89 -2.30 12.96 -0.80
C SER A 89 -1.73 12.55 0.56
N LEU A 90 -0.84 13.36 1.16
CA LEU A 90 -0.25 13.02 2.47
C LEU A 90 -1.35 13.03 3.54
N PRO A 91 -1.59 11.90 4.23
CA PRO A 91 -2.65 11.86 5.23
C PRO A 91 -2.23 12.68 6.44
N GLY A 92 -3.18 13.36 7.09
CA GLY A 92 -2.91 14.09 8.34
C GLY A 92 -2.08 15.37 8.20
N VAL A 93 -1.76 15.84 6.98
CA VAL A 93 -1.14 17.17 6.77
C VAL A 93 -2.00 18.31 7.32
N SER A 94 -3.31 18.11 7.41
CA SER A 94 -4.28 19.10 7.87
C SER A 94 -4.74 18.94 9.32
N ILE A 95 -4.33 17.88 10.03
CA ILE A 95 -4.81 17.54 11.38
C ILE A 95 -3.70 17.79 12.39
N SER A 96 -4.01 18.43 13.51
CA SER A 96 -3.06 18.65 14.59
C SER A 96 -2.71 17.34 15.32
N GLU A 97 -1.49 17.24 15.85
CA GLU A 97 -1.04 16.05 16.61
C GLU A 97 -1.98 15.73 17.78
N VAL A 98 -2.49 16.75 18.48
CA VAL A 98 -3.45 16.58 19.59
C VAL A 98 -4.76 15.96 19.13
N GLU A 99 -5.23 16.33 17.94
CA GLU A 99 -6.46 15.78 17.36
C GLU A 99 -6.25 14.35 16.86
N GLN A 100 -5.08 14.05 16.27
CA GLN A 100 -4.68 12.68 15.91
C GLN A 100 -4.60 11.78 17.14
N GLU A 101 -4.00 12.25 18.23
CA GLU A 101 -3.89 11.49 19.49
C GLU A 101 -5.27 11.22 20.10
N ARG A 102 -6.17 12.20 20.06
CA ARG A 102 -7.55 12.04 20.52
C ARG A 102 -8.32 11.01 19.68
N GLU A 103 -8.20 11.08 18.36
CA GLU A 103 -8.81 10.12 17.45
C GLU A 103 -8.25 8.70 17.70
N PHE A 104 -6.94 8.59 17.89
CA PHE A 104 -6.28 7.34 18.23
C PHE A 104 -6.79 6.74 19.55
N ALA A 105 -6.94 7.56 20.59
CA ALA A 105 -7.49 7.12 21.88
C ALA A 105 -8.93 6.61 21.73
N ALA A 106 -9.78 7.32 20.98
CA ALA A 106 -11.15 6.92 20.71
C ALA A 106 -11.23 5.59 19.92
N LEU A 107 -10.41 5.44 18.88
CA LEU A 107 -10.31 4.20 18.09
C LEU A 107 -9.83 3.03 18.95
N ASN A 108 -8.90 3.27 19.87
CA ASN A 108 -8.41 2.21 20.75
C ASN A 108 -9.50 1.75 21.73
N GLU A 109 -10.28 2.67 22.30
CA GLU A 109 -11.43 2.34 23.15
C GLU A 109 -12.51 1.57 22.39
N GLU A 110 -12.82 1.98 21.16
CA GLU A 110 -13.76 1.27 20.28
C GLU A 110 -13.28 -0.15 19.98
N ASN A 111 -11.99 -0.30 19.65
CA ASN A 111 -11.38 -1.60 19.36
C ASN A 111 -11.38 -2.54 20.57
N GLU A 112 -11.09 -2.02 21.77
CA GLU A 112 -11.19 -2.77 23.02
C GLU A 112 -12.63 -3.25 23.28
N SER A 113 -13.62 -2.38 23.03
CA SER A 113 -15.03 -2.73 23.16
C SER A 113 -15.44 -3.83 22.16
N ALA A 114 -15.10 -3.65 20.89
CA ALA A 114 -15.39 -4.64 19.84
C ALA A 114 -14.69 -5.98 20.10
N SER A 115 -13.46 -5.95 20.62
CA SER A 115 -12.70 -7.15 21.00
C SER A 115 -13.37 -7.90 22.15
N ARG A 116 -13.92 -7.19 23.15
CA ARG A 116 -14.69 -7.82 24.24
C ARG A 116 -15.96 -8.47 23.72
N GLU A 117 -16.72 -7.78 22.89
CA GLU A 117 -17.95 -8.31 22.28
C GLU A 117 -17.63 -9.56 21.44
N LEU A 118 -16.56 -9.52 20.64
CA LEU A 118 -16.10 -10.67 19.87
C LEU A 118 -15.74 -11.86 20.77
N ALA A 119 -15.05 -11.61 21.88
CA ALA A 119 -14.68 -12.66 22.83
C ALA A 119 -15.91 -13.31 23.49
N GLU A 120 -16.90 -12.51 23.87
CA GLU A 120 -18.16 -13.00 24.43
C GLU A 120 -18.97 -13.81 23.41
N ALA A 121 -19.13 -13.29 22.19
CA ALA A 121 -19.80 -13.98 21.09
C ALA A 121 -19.12 -15.32 20.78
N THR A 122 -17.79 -15.35 20.74
CA THR A 122 -17.01 -16.57 20.51
C THR A 122 -17.19 -17.58 21.65
N LYS A 123 -17.21 -17.12 22.90
CA LYS A 123 -17.47 -17.97 24.06
C LYS A 123 -18.86 -18.60 24.00
N MET A 124 -19.89 -17.81 23.67
CA MET A 124 -21.26 -18.31 23.49
C MET A 124 -21.35 -19.31 22.35
N ALA A 125 -20.72 -19.03 21.21
CA ALA A 125 -20.68 -19.93 20.06
C ALA A 125 -20.04 -21.28 20.42
N HIS A 126 -18.90 -21.27 21.13
CA HIS A 126 -18.24 -22.49 21.59
C HIS A 126 -19.08 -23.28 22.62
N ALA A 127 -19.78 -22.60 23.53
CA ALA A 127 -20.67 -23.25 24.48
C ALA A 127 -21.83 -23.96 23.76
N LEU A 128 -22.49 -23.26 22.83
CA LEU A 128 -23.57 -23.83 22.03
C LEU A 128 -23.08 -25.01 21.17
N LEU A 129 -21.91 -24.89 20.56
CA LEU A 129 -21.30 -25.98 19.77
C LEU A 129 -21.04 -27.22 20.65
N ARG A 130 -20.57 -27.03 21.88
CA ARG A 130 -20.35 -28.12 22.84
C ARG A 130 -21.67 -28.81 23.19
N ASP A 131 -22.72 -28.04 23.44
CA ASP A 131 -24.03 -28.57 23.80
C ASP A 131 -24.67 -29.34 22.63
N ILE A 132 -24.58 -28.81 21.41
CA ILE A 132 -25.00 -29.52 20.19
C ILE A 132 -24.18 -30.80 20.00
N SER A 133 -22.86 -30.75 20.16
CA SER A 133 -22.01 -31.93 20.02
C SER A 133 -22.33 -33.01 21.06
N ALA A 134 -22.64 -32.62 22.30
CA ALA A 134 -23.04 -33.54 23.37
C ALA A 134 -24.41 -34.19 23.11
N THR A 135 -25.39 -33.42 22.63
CA THR A 135 -26.70 -33.96 22.26
C THR A 135 -26.60 -34.93 21.09
N LEU A 136 -25.84 -34.60 20.04
CA LEU A 136 -25.58 -35.51 18.91
C LEU A 136 -24.90 -36.81 19.38
N ARG A 137 -23.93 -36.73 20.29
CA ARG A 137 -23.27 -37.92 20.85
C ARG A 137 -24.24 -38.79 21.65
N THR A 138 -25.10 -38.17 22.45
CA THR A 138 -26.14 -38.88 23.23
C THR A 138 -27.15 -39.57 22.31
N ILE A 139 -27.55 -38.93 21.21
CA ILE A 139 -28.43 -39.53 20.20
C ILE A 139 -27.73 -40.72 19.53
N ALA A 140 -26.45 -40.58 19.15
CA ALA A 140 -25.67 -41.67 18.56
C ALA A 140 -25.53 -42.87 19.51
N ASP A 141 -25.21 -42.62 20.79
CA ASP A 141 -25.07 -43.67 21.80
C ASP A 141 -26.40 -44.40 22.08
N ASN A 142 -27.52 -43.67 22.11
CA ASN A 142 -28.86 -44.25 22.26
C ASN A 142 -29.30 -45.06 21.04
N ALA A 143 -28.94 -44.61 19.83
CA ALA A 143 -29.15 -45.39 18.60
C ALA A 143 -28.34 -46.70 18.62
N GLY A 144 -27.09 -46.66 19.09
CA GLY A 144 -26.24 -47.85 19.27
C GLY A 144 -26.79 -48.86 20.30
N LYS A 145 -27.36 -48.38 21.41
CA LYS A 145 -27.96 -49.25 22.45
C LYS A 145 -29.26 -49.94 22.00
N LYS A 146 -30.10 -49.30 21.19
CA LYS A 146 -31.29 -49.94 20.60
C LYS A 146 -30.92 -51.07 19.64
N GLY A 147 -29.76 -51.02 18.99
CA GLY A 147 -29.22 -52.12 18.18
C GLY A 147 -28.80 -53.36 18.98
N ASN A 148 -28.32 -53.18 20.22
CA ASN A 148 -27.83 -54.29 21.06
C ASN A 148 -28.92 -54.93 21.96
N SER A 149 -30.05 -54.24 22.14
CA SER A 149 -31.18 -54.73 22.97
C SER A 149 -32.10 -55.72 22.25
N GLY A 150 -31.86 -55.99 20.96
CA GLY A 150 -32.63 -56.94 20.14
C GLY A 150 -32.14 -58.39 20.20
N GLN A 151 -31.12 -58.71 21.00
CA GLN A 151 -30.46 -60.02 20.97
C GLN A 151 -30.47 -60.73 22.33
N LEU A 152 -31.61 -60.71 23.05
CA LEU A 152 -31.82 -61.57 24.22
C LEU A 152 -33.26 -62.10 24.24
N LYS A 153 -33.50 -63.18 23.51
CA LYS A 153 -34.34 -64.34 23.88
C LYS A 153 -34.55 -65.26 22.67
N SER A 154 -33.78 -66.32 22.60
CA SER A 154 -34.21 -67.56 21.95
C SER A 154 -34.63 -68.53 23.07
N PRO A 155 -35.91 -68.95 23.14
CA PRO A 155 -36.31 -70.07 23.98
C PRO A 155 -35.98 -71.36 23.24
N SER A 156 -35.24 -72.26 23.88
CA SER A 156 -35.16 -73.65 23.44
C SER A 156 -35.66 -74.54 24.56
N PHE A 157 -36.62 -75.37 24.17
CA PHE A 157 -37.30 -76.43 24.90
C PHE A 157 -36.34 -77.47 25.48
#